data_AF-A0ABC9FAS6-F1
#
_entry.id   AF-A0ABC9FAS6-F1
#
_cell.length_a   1.000
_cell.length_b   1.000
_cell.length_c   1.000
_cell.angle_alpha   90.00
_cell.angle_beta   90.00
_cell.angle_gamma   90.00
#
_symmetry.space_group_name_H-M   'P 1'
#
loop_
_entity.id
_entity.type
_entity.pdbx_description
1 polymer ?
#
loop_
_entity_poly.entity_id
_entity_poly.type
_entity_poly.pdbx_seq_one_letter_code
_entity_poly.pdbx_strand_id
1 'polypeptide(L)'
;MPKPAVSVASLLPQLWHRRFLPPSLVPCVFSSLSPLLTTHSAPSRRSPLSPSTHLAAVSTAAAVEAPTATPYPVYDRLLPCPLQDDPPRIEHLVAREYEVAVDFISRSLDLPPLYVADLIKFGAVYYALVAPQPPPYAAPEHVRIFREVTDPSVLRRRASIKGKTVREAQKTFRVTDPNQLLEAGTYLRVHVHPKRFPRCYEIDWKSRVIAVADDFVVLDKPAATSVGGATDNIEESCAVFTSRALGLETPLMTTHQIDNCSEGCVVLSKTKEFCSVFHGLIREKQVKKVYLALTTAPVSTGIITHYMRPVNRAPRLVSEDHIAKWHLCQMEILDCKKVPWPSSSIRKVHNVNDCGWSQQEAAYECKINLLTGKTHQIRAQLAGIGTPIIGDSAYMTAAMAAMANPSINPFGKERLSYNSEEEKEAAVEAWIAAHGKEPKSVIGLQASEISWDHEGEHHSYKAGVPWWRQDSVESDLV
;
A
#
# COMPACT_ATOMS: atom_id res chain seq x y z
N MET A 1 -37.87 -40.61 -35.14
CA MET A 1 -36.81 -41.63 -35.28
C MET A 1 -35.81 -41.50 -34.12
N PRO A 2 -35.05 -42.56 -33.76
CA PRO A 2 -34.31 -42.64 -32.49
C PRO A 2 -32.80 -42.28 -32.60
N LYS A 3 -32.11 -42.36 -31.44
CA LYS A 3 -30.68 -42.05 -31.18
C LYS A 3 -29.69 -42.95 -31.96
N PRO A 4 -28.39 -42.61 -32.02
CA PRO A 4 -27.42 -42.91 -30.95
C PRO A 4 -26.55 -41.68 -30.55
N ALA A 5 -25.86 -41.54 -29.42
CA ALA A 5 -25.36 -42.43 -28.36
C ALA A 5 -24.06 -43.24 -28.65
N VAL A 6 -22.89 -42.60 -28.62
CA VAL A 6 -21.54 -43.14 -28.27
C VAL A 6 -20.71 -41.97 -27.69
N SER A 7 -19.83 -41.99 -26.67
CA SER A 7 -19.40 -42.95 -25.62
C SER A 7 -17.93 -43.45 -25.65
N VAL A 8 -17.09 -42.81 -24.80
CA VAL A 8 -15.95 -43.39 -24.03
C VAL A 8 -14.55 -43.63 -24.69
N ALA A 9 -13.56 -43.09 -23.96
CA ALA A 9 -12.15 -43.51 -23.74
C ALA A 9 -11.01 -43.32 -24.77
N SER A 10 -9.95 -42.71 -24.21
CA SER A 10 -8.52 -43.07 -24.29
C SER A 10 -7.77 -43.10 -25.62
N LEU A 11 -6.66 -42.34 -25.64
CA LEU A 11 -5.33 -42.90 -25.91
C LEU A 11 -4.27 -42.12 -25.10
N LEU A 12 -3.53 -42.86 -24.26
CA LEU A 12 -2.26 -42.41 -23.66
C LEU A 12 -1.15 -42.39 -24.73
N PRO A 13 -0.03 -41.69 -24.49
CA PRO A 13 1.16 -42.46 -24.12
C PRO A 13 1.65 -42.20 -22.69
N GLN A 14 2.30 -43.21 -22.13
CA GLN A 14 2.88 -43.21 -20.78
C GLN A 14 4.39 -42.88 -20.80
N LEU A 15 4.85 -42.19 -19.74
CA LEU A 15 6.22 -42.20 -19.18
C LEU A 15 7.30 -41.55 -20.10
N TRP A 16 8.31 -40.85 -19.57
CA TRP A 16 9.26 -41.29 -18.53
C TRP A 16 9.53 -40.26 -17.42
N HIS A 17 9.99 -40.77 -16.28
CA HIS A 17 10.51 -39.96 -15.17
C HIS A 17 11.77 -39.17 -15.53
N ARG A 18 11.87 -37.92 -15.06
CA ARG A 18 13.14 -37.34 -14.58
C ARG A 18 12.95 -36.63 -13.25
N ARG A 19 13.89 -36.85 -12.33
CA ARG A 19 13.99 -36.15 -11.04
C ARG A 19 14.50 -34.74 -11.29
N PHE A 20 13.88 -33.73 -10.67
CA PHE A 20 14.49 -32.41 -10.54
C PHE A 20 15.48 -32.43 -9.37
N LEU A 21 16.75 -32.14 -9.69
CA LEU A 21 17.74 -31.65 -8.72
C LEU A 21 17.70 -30.11 -8.73
N PRO A 22 18.00 -29.44 -7.62
CA PRO A 22 18.05 -27.98 -7.57
C PRO A 22 19.23 -27.44 -8.40
N PRO A 23 19.12 -26.22 -8.96
CA PRO A 23 20.24 -25.60 -9.68
C PRO A 23 21.39 -25.26 -8.72
N SER A 24 22.59 -25.66 -9.11
CA SER A 24 23.83 -25.41 -8.38
C SER A 24 24.27 -23.95 -8.48
N LEU A 25 24.69 -23.38 -7.34
CA LEU A 25 25.33 -22.07 -7.24
C LEU A 25 26.62 -22.03 -8.08
N VAL A 26 26.73 -21.03 -8.97
CA VAL A 26 27.98 -20.68 -9.65
C VAL A 26 28.51 -19.38 -9.04
N PRO A 27 29.67 -19.38 -8.36
CA PRO A 27 30.26 -18.16 -7.83
C PRO A 27 30.95 -17.37 -8.94
N CYS A 28 30.60 -16.10 -9.10
CA CYS A 28 31.26 -15.22 -10.06
C CYS A 28 32.59 -14.72 -9.47
N VAL A 29 33.70 -15.07 -10.12
CA VAL A 29 35.06 -14.70 -9.68
C VAL A 29 35.37 -13.28 -10.12
N PHE A 30 35.54 -12.36 -9.18
CA PHE A 30 36.17 -11.06 -9.45
C PHE A 30 37.65 -11.12 -9.12
N SER A 31 38.48 -10.88 -10.14
CA SER A 31 39.93 -10.83 -10.01
C SER A 31 40.38 -9.49 -9.41
N SER A 32 41.27 -9.57 -8.42
CA SER A 32 41.88 -8.40 -7.78
C SER A 32 43.10 -7.91 -8.55
N LEU A 33 43.21 -6.60 -8.76
CA LEU A 33 44.48 -5.93 -9.06
C LEU A 33 44.73 -4.82 -8.02
N SER A 34 45.68 -5.06 -7.14
CA SER A 34 46.27 -4.05 -6.25
C SER A 34 47.27 -3.18 -7.01
N PRO A 35 47.69 -2.04 -6.43
CA PRO A 35 49.10 -2.03 -6.05
C PRO A 35 49.40 -1.52 -4.63
N LEU A 36 50.38 -2.21 -4.05
CA LEU A 36 51.31 -1.85 -2.98
C LEU A 36 51.40 -0.37 -2.55
N LEU A 37 51.55 -0.15 -1.23
CA LEU A 37 52.69 0.62 -0.68
C LEU A 37 52.93 0.35 0.84
N THR A 38 54.11 -0.24 1.11
CA THR A 38 55.00 -0.15 2.29
C THR A 38 54.50 -0.18 3.75
N THR A 39 55.20 -1.02 4.52
CA THR A 39 55.15 -1.23 5.98
C THR A 39 55.80 -0.13 6.82
N HIS A 40 55.35 0.06 8.07
CA HIS A 40 56.27 0.41 9.18
C HIS A 40 55.77 -0.05 10.58
N SER A 41 56.55 -0.97 11.17
CA SER A 41 56.90 -1.15 12.59
C SER A 41 56.09 -0.50 13.73
N ALA A 42 55.70 -1.31 14.71
CA ALA A 42 55.40 -0.92 16.10
C ALA A 42 56.41 -1.55 17.09
N PRO A 43 56.60 -0.98 18.30
CA PRO A 43 57.10 -1.78 19.42
C PRO A 43 56.40 -1.54 20.79
N SER A 44 55.87 -2.64 21.35
CA SER A 44 56.02 -3.13 22.75
C SER A 44 56.12 -2.16 23.94
N ARG A 45 55.24 -2.38 24.96
CA ARG A 45 55.65 -2.47 26.39
C ARG A 45 54.62 -3.17 27.31
N ARG A 46 55.06 -4.33 27.83
CA ARG A 46 54.88 -4.99 29.14
C ARG A 46 54.17 -4.18 30.26
N SER A 47 53.11 -4.68 30.92
CA SER A 47 53.07 -5.61 32.12
C SER A 47 53.23 -4.92 33.49
N PRO A 48 52.87 -5.53 34.64
CA PRO A 48 51.67 -6.32 35.03
C PRO A 48 51.09 -5.88 36.43
N LEU A 49 50.07 -6.57 36.98
CA LEU A 49 50.01 -7.06 38.39
C LEU A 49 48.66 -7.73 38.77
N SER A 50 48.76 -8.76 39.62
CA SER A 50 47.67 -9.57 40.23
C SER A 50 47.61 -9.26 41.76
N PRO A 51 46.90 -9.97 42.71
CA PRO A 51 46.38 -11.35 42.64
C PRO A 51 45.02 -11.70 43.35
N SER A 52 44.54 -12.91 43.01
CA SER A 52 43.89 -13.93 43.87
C SER A 52 42.69 -13.61 44.79
N THR A 53 41.62 -14.41 44.63
CA THR A 53 41.23 -15.39 45.67
C THR A 53 40.47 -16.57 45.04
N HIS A 54 40.70 -17.79 45.56
CA HIS A 54 39.99 -19.00 45.15
C HIS A 54 38.74 -19.22 46.01
N LEU A 55 37.68 -19.75 45.42
CA LEU A 55 36.79 -20.71 46.08
C LEU A 55 36.10 -21.57 45.00
N ALA A 56 36.17 -22.89 45.16
CA ALA A 56 35.56 -23.84 44.23
C ALA A 56 34.23 -24.34 44.78
N ALA A 57 33.22 -24.44 43.92
CA ALA A 57 31.99 -25.18 44.18
C ALA A 57 31.59 -25.94 42.90
N VAL A 58 31.22 -27.21 43.07
CA VAL A 58 30.90 -28.15 41.99
C VAL A 58 29.37 -28.29 41.89
N SER A 59 28.90 -28.72 40.71
CA SER A 59 27.60 -29.35 40.48
C SER A 59 26.40 -28.43 40.21
N THR A 60 26.11 -28.18 38.94
CA THR A 60 25.11 -28.96 38.16
C THR A 60 24.87 -28.26 36.82
N ALA A 61 24.97 -29.00 35.71
CA ALA A 61 24.63 -28.48 34.40
C ALA A 61 23.11 -28.44 34.22
N ALA A 62 22.48 -27.35 34.64
CA ALA A 62 21.13 -27.03 34.18
C ALA A 62 21.22 -26.76 32.67
N ALA A 63 20.57 -27.62 31.87
CA ALA A 63 20.43 -27.38 30.45
C ALA A 63 19.60 -26.10 30.25
N VAL A 64 20.25 -25.04 29.78
CA VAL A 64 19.55 -23.85 29.31
C VAL A 64 18.86 -24.25 28.02
N GLU A 65 17.57 -24.55 28.09
CA GLU A 65 16.73 -24.64 26.90
C GLU A 65 16.83 -23.31 26.16
N ALA A 66 17.39 -23.34 24.96
CA ALA A 66 17.40 -22.17 24.09
C ALA A 66 15.93 -21.79 23.82
N PRO A 67 15.55 -20.52 23.98
CA PRO A 67 14.18 -20.12 23.71
C PRO A 67 13.83 -20.47 22.27
N THR A 68 12.76 -21.24 22.09
CA THR A 68 12.14 -21.47 20.79
C THR A 68 11.74 -20.10 20.24
N ALA A 69 12.54 -19.57 19.32
CA ALA A 69 12.32 -18.25 18.76
C ALA A 69 10.95 -18.20 18.09
N THR A 70 10.00 -17.50 18.72
CA THR A 70 8.69 -17.25 18.13
C THR A 70 8.93 -16.46 16.83
N PRO A 71 8.42 -16.92 15.68
CA PRO A 71 8.65 -16.25 14.39
C PRO A 71 7.93 -14.89 14.26
N TYR A 72 7.26 -14.45 15.32
CA TYR A 72 6.44 -13.24 15.42
C TYR A 72 6.81 -12.46 16.70
N PRO A 73 6.59 -11.13 16.73
CA PRO A 73 6.78 -10.33 17.93
C PRO A 73 5.83 -10.75 19.06
N VAL A 74 6.15 -10.35 20.29
CA VAL A 74 5.20 -10.43 21.41
C VAL A 74 4.08 -9.43 21.17
N TYR A 75 2.83 -9.88 21.23
CA TYR A 75 1.64 -9.07 21.02
C TYR A 75 1.04 -8.64 22.37
N ASP A 76 0.71 -7.36 22.52
CA ASP A 76 0.00 -6.80 23.69
C ASP A 76 -1.32 -6.12 23.28
N ARG A 77 -1.21 -4.97 22.61
CA ARG A 77 -2.32 -4.17 22.05
C ARG A 77 -1.96 -3.62 20.68
N LEU A 78 -2.96 -3.33 19.86
CA LEU A 78 -2.78 -2.62 18.59
C LEU A 78 -2.76 -1.09 18.79
N LEU A 79 -3.24 -0.63 19.95
CA LEU A 79 -3.29 0.77 20.40
C LEU A 79 -2.55 0.94 21.74
N PRO A 80 -1.69 1.97 21.90
CA PRO A 80 -1.28 2.97 20.89
C PRO A 80 -0.53 2.32 19.71
N CYS A 81 -0.33 3.06 18.62
CA CYS A 81 0.34 2.51 17.44
C CYS A 81 1.73 1.95 17.81
N PRO A 82 2.06 0.69 17.45
CA PRO A 82 3.36 0.13 17.75
C PRO A 82 4.46 0.92 17.04
N LEU A 83 5.65 0.95 17.66
CA LEU A 83 6.84 1.65 17.14
C LEU A 83 7.48 0.95 15.93
N GLN A 84 7.06 -0.28 15.61
CA GLN A 84 7.58 -1.07 14.49
C GLN A 84 6.49 -1.28 13.43
N ASP A 85 6.90 -1.11 12.16
CA ASP A 85 6.12 -1.52 10.99
C ASP A 85 6.39 -3.01 10.71
N ASP A 86 5.56 -3.88 11.26
CA ASP A 86 5.63 -5.32 10.96
C ASP A 86 5.24 -5.62 9.48
N PRO A 87 5.83 -6.67 8.87
CA PRO A 87 5.44 -7.10 7.53
C PRO A 87 3.98 -7.62 7.53
N PRO A 88 3.21 -7.41 6.44
CA PRO A 88 1.80 -7.82 6.39
C PRO A 88 1.61 -9.32 6.70
N ARG A 89 0.89 -9.61 7.79
CA ARG A 89 0.48 -10.96 8.20
C ARG A 89 -1.02 -11.11 8.00
N ILE A 90 -1.43 -11.99 7.08
CA ILE A 90 -2.84 -12.28 6.77
C ILE A 90 -3.08 -13.77 7.00
N GLU A 91 -3.94 -14.07 7.96
CA GLU A 91 -4.26 -15.43 8.37
C GLU A 91 -5.64 -15.84 7.86
N HIS A 92 -5.79 -17.14 7.58
CA HIS A 92 -7.00 -17.73 7.01
C HIS A 92 -7.48 -18.88 7.90
N LEU A 93 -8.59 -18.67 8.58
CA LEU A 93 -9.12 -19.59 9.59
C LEU A 93 -10.52 -20.09 9.19
N VAL A 94 -10.93 -21.21 9.77
CA VAL A 94 -12.33 -21.67 9.70
C VAL A 94 -12.77 -22.16 11.07
N ALA A 95 -13.83 -21.57 11.61
CA ALA A 95 -14.44 -22.01 12.86
C ALA A 95 -14.94 -23.46 12.70
N ARG A 96 -14.56 -24.36 13.62
CA ARG A 96 -15.00 -25.77 13.59
C ARG A 96 -16.27 -26.01 14.39
N GLU A 97 -16.50 -25.17 15.39
CA GLU A 97 -17.62 -25.24 16.34
C GLU A 97 -18.34 -23.89 16.42
N TYR A 98 -19.34 -23.78 17.29
CA TYR A 98 -20.01 -22.51 17.55
C TYR A 98 -19.25 -21.74 18.63
N GLU A 99 -18.58 -20.66 18.22
CA GLU A 99 -17.64 -19.94 19.09
C GLU A 99 -17.74 -18.43 18.92
N VAL A 100 -17.29 -17.70 19.94
CA VAL A 100 -17.20 -16.24 19.91
C VAL A 100 -15.98 -15.82 19.08
N ALA A 101 -16.14 -14.81 18.21
CA ALA A 101 -15.09 -14.41 17.27
C ALA A 101 -13.76 -14.02 17.95
N VAL A 102 -13.80 -13.24 19.03
CA VAL A 102 -12.58 -12.82 19.74
C VAL A 102 -11.83 -14.02 20.34
N ASP A 103 -12.53 -14.94 21.00
CA ASP A 103 -11.94 -16.12 21.66
C ASP A 103 -11.37 -17.11 20.64
N PHE A 104 -12.11 -17.36 19.56
CA PHE A 104 -11.66 -18.24 18.47
C PHE A 104 -10.37 -17.72 17.84
N ILE A 105 -10.33 -16.44 17.45
CA ILE A 105 -9.14 -15.84 16.79
C ILE A 105 -7.97 -15.76 17.78
N SER A 106 -8.21 -15.37 19.03
CA SER A 106 -7.20 -15.30 20.09
C SER A 106 -6.50 -16.66 20.27
N ARG A 107 -7.28 -17.73 20.45
CA ARG A 107 -6.77 -19.09 20.65
C ARG A 107 -6.16 -19.70 19.39
N SER A 108 -6.68 -19.39 18.20
CA SER A 108 -6.15 -19.93 16.94
C SER A 108 -4.84 -19.29 16.46
N LEU A 109 -4.56 -18.04 16.86
CA LEU A 109 -3.39 -17.28 16.40
C LEU A 109 -2.37 -16.95 17.50
N ASP A 110 -2.64 -17.36 18.74
CA ASP A 110 -1.89 -16.99 19.95
C ASP A 110 -1.77 -15.46 20.11
N LEU A 111 -2.93 -14.79 20.05
CA LEU A 111 -3.05 -13.33 20.15
C LEU A 111 -3.83 -12.93 21.40
N PRO A 112 -3.47 -11.87 22.13
CA PRO A 112 -4.27 -11.37 23.24
C PRO A 112 -5.69 -11.01 22.82
N PRO A 113 -6.74 -11.34 23.61
CA PRO A 113 -8.12 -11.00 23.27
C PRO A 113 -8.34 -9.49 23.01
N LEU A 114 -7.61 -8.63 23.72
CA LEU A 114 -7.68 -7.17 23.51
C LEU A 114 -7.04 -6.72 22.18
N TYR A 115 -5.96 -7.38 21.74
CA TYR A 115 -5.37 -7.15 20.42
C TYR A 115 -6.37 -7.56 19.32
N VAL A 116 -7.02 -8.71 19.47
CA VAL A 116 -8.06 -9.19 18.54
C VAL A 116 -9.28 -8.26 18.52
N ALA A 117 -9.72 -7.75 19.67
CA ALA A 117 -10.79 -6.75 19.75
C ALA A 117 -10.41 -5.44 19.02
N ASP A 118 -9.15 -4.99 19.14
CA ASP A 118 -8.65 -3.85 18.37
C ASP A 118 -8.64 -4.15 16.85
N LEU A 119 -8.21 -5.36 16.41
CA LEU A 119 -8.27 -5.77 15.00
C LEU A 119 -9.71 -5.73 14.44
N ILE A 120 -10.68 -6.20 15.22
CA ILE A 120 -12.10 -6.17 14.85
C ILE A 120 -12.58 -4.72 14.71
N LYS A 121 -12.26 -3.86 15.69
CA LYS A 121 -12.56 -2.42 15.64
C LYS A 121 -11.94 -1.73 14.41
N PHE A 122 -10.70 -2.07 14.07
CA PHE A 122 -10.01 -1.56 12.88
C PHE A 122 -10.61 -2.08 11.56
N GLY A 123 -11.54 -3.03 11.60
CA GLY A 123 -12.11 -3.64 10.40
C GLY A 123 -11.14 -4.60 9.69
N ALA A 124 -10.10 -5.05 10.40
CA ALA A 124 -9.06 -5.95 9.93
C ALA A 124 -9.51 -7.43 9.87
N VAL A 125 -10.65 -7.76 10.48
CA VAL A 125 -11.22 -9.11 10.52
C VAL A 125 -12.41 -9.21 9.57
N TYR A 126 -12.32 -10.14 8.62
CA TYR A 126 -13.39 -10.47 7.68
C TYR A 126 -13.92 -11.87 7.95
N TYR A 127 -15.22 -12.08 7.77
CA TYR A 127 -15.85 -13.40 7.73
C TYR A 127 -16.60 -13.65 6.41
N ALA A 128 -16.75 -14.92 6.03
CA ALA A 128 -17.69 -15.38 5.01
C ALA A 128 -18.35 -16.67 5.47
N LEU A 129 -19.62 -16.90 5.11
CA LEU A 129 -20.33 -18.11 5.54
C LEU A 129 -19.72 -19.36 4.91
N VAL A 130 -19.33 -19.28 3.64
CA VAL A 130 -18.60 -20.32 2.92
C VAL A 130 -17.21 -19.79 2.59
N ALA A 131 -16.18 -20.63 2.79
CA ALA A 131 -14.82 -20.26 2.44
C ALA A 131 -14.71 -19.89 0.94
N PRO A 132 -13.99 -18.81 0.58
CA PRO A 132 -13.64 -18.53 -0.81
C PRO A 132 -12.67 -19.60 -1.33
N GLN A 133 -12.66 -19.81 -2.65
CA GLN A 133 -11.73 -20.77 -3.25
C GLN A 133 -10.27 -20.36 -2.97
N PRO A 134 -9.42 -21.27 -2.43
CA PRO A 134 -8.02 -20.97 -2.16
C PRO A 134 -7.26 -20.71 -3.47
N PRO A 135 -6.24 -19.84 -3.46
CA PRO A 135 -5.42 -19.59 -4.64
C PRO A 135 -4.63 -20.85 -5.06
N PRO A 136 -4.17 -20.95 -6.33
CA PRO A 136 -3.46 -22.13 -6.82
C PRO A 136 -2.18 -22.49 -6.05
N TYR A 137 -1.56 -21.50 -5.38
CA TYR A 137 -0.35 -21.63 -4.57
C TYR A 137 -0.62 -21.85 -3.07
N ALA A 138 -1.88 -22.07 -2.66
CA ALA A 138 -2.21 -22.35 -1.26
C ALA A 138 -1.59 -23.68 -0.80
N ALA A 139 -1.18 -23.74 0.47
CA ALA A 139 -0.68 -24.97 1.09
C ALA A 139 -1.69 -26.12 0.95
N PRO A 140 -1.24 -27.38 0.73
CA PRO A 140 -2.13 -28.53 0.57
C PRO A 140 -3.11 -28.72 1.73
N GLU A 141 -2.70 -28.36 2.94
CA GLU A 141 -3.56 -28.36 4.13
C GLU A 141 -4.72 -27.35 4.03
N HIS A 142 -4.47 -26.12 3.61
CA HIS A 142 -5.54 -25.12 3.38
C HIS A 142 -6.51 -25.58 2.28
N VAL A 143 -6.01 -26.23 1.23
CA VAL A 143 -6.85 -26.82 0.17
C VAL A 143 -7.69 -27.99 0.69
N ARG A 144 -7.13 -28.80 1.61
CA ARG A 144 -7.86 -29.89 2.28
C ARG A 144 -8.95 -29.34 3.20
N ILE A 145 -8.61 -28.42 4.11
CA ILE A 145 -9.57 -27.79 5.03
C ILE A 145 -10.69 -27.13 4.22
N PHE A 146 -10.37 -26.38 3.16
CA PHE A 146 -11.35 -25.81 2.24
C PHE A 146 -12.33 -26.88 1.73
N ARG A 147 -11.84 -28.01 1.18
CA ARG A 147 -12.71 -29.09 0.69
C ARG A 147 -13.60 -29.67 1.77
N GLU A 148 -13.06 -29.90 2.98
CA GLU A 148 -13.81 -30.45 4.11
C GLU A 148 -14.95 -29.52 4.55
N VAL A 149 -14.73 -28.20 4.60
CA VAL A 149 -15.74 -27.23 5.07
C VAL A 149 -16.68 -26.73 3.98
N THR A 150 -16.33 -26.91 2.69
CA THR A 150 -17.20 -26.56 1.54
C THR A 150 -17.91 -27.77 0.90
N ASP A 151 -17.78 -28.97 1.47
CA ASP A 151 -18.47 -30.15 0.94
C ASP A 151 -20.01 -29.95 0.92
N PRO A 152 -20.72 -30.31 -0.18
CA PRO A 152 -22.16 -30.12 -0.29
C PRO A 152 -22.99 -30.76 0.83
N SER A 153 -22.53 -31.87 1.43
CA SER A 153 -23.22 -32.51 2.57
C SER A 153 -23.06 -31.72 3.87
N VAL A 154 -21.96 -30.97 4.03
CA VAL A 154 -21.72 -30.06 5.16
C VAL A 154 -22.55 -28.79 4.95
N LEU A 155 -22.46 -28.16 3.78
CA LEU A 155 -23.17 -26.90 3.50
C LEU A 155 -24.70 -27.04 3.58
N ARG A 156 -25.28 -28.16 3.14
CA ARG A 156 -26.73 -28.42 3.23
C ARG A 156 -27.28 -28.48 4.66
N ARG A 157 -26.43 -28.75 5.66
CA ARG A 157 -26.83 -28.83 7.08
C ARG A 157 -26.82 -27.47 7.79
N ARG A 158 -26.27 -26.42 7.17
CA ARG A 158 -26.08 -25.10 7.79
C ARG A 158 -27.28 -24.18 7.54
N ALA A 159 -27.87 -23.69 8.63
CA ALA A 159 -29.06 -22.85 8.56
C ALA A 159 -28.76 -21.49 7.91
N SER A 160 -27.55 -20.94 8.14
CA SER A 160 -27.15 -19.62 7.62
C SER A 160 -27.04 -19.55 6.09
N ILE A 161 -26.91 -20.70 5.42
CA ILE A 161 -26.73 -20.84 3.97
C ILE A 161 -28.07 -21.10 3.27
N LYS A 162 -29.13 -21.48 4.01
CA LYS A 162 -30.44 -21.81 3.43
C LYS A 162 -30.98 -20.64 2.59
N GLY A 163 -31.28 -20.93 1.32
CA GLY A 163 -31.79 -19.94 0.36
C GLY A 163 -30.71 -19.06 -0.31
N LYS A 164 -29.42 -19.24 0.00
CA LYS A 164 -28.31 -18.52 -0.64
C LYS A 164 -27.61 -19.39 -1.68
N THR A 165 -27.16 -18.78 -2.76
CA THR A 165 -26.18 -19.38 -3.66
C THR A 165 -24.80 -19.46 -3.00
N VAL A 166 -23.94 -20.37 -3.47
CA VAL A 166 -22.54 -20.46 -3.00
C VAL A 166 -21.82 -19.12 -3.15
N ARG A 167 -22.04 -18.39 -4.25
CA ARG A 167 -21.44 -17.09 -4.52
C ARG A 167 -21.86 -16.01 -3.50
N GLU A 168 -23.11 -16.01 -3.07
CA GLU A 168 -23.59 -15.10 -2.03
C GLU A 168 -23.03 -15.48 -0.65
N ALA A 169 -22.94 -16.78 -0.35
CA ALA A 169 -22.38 -17.26 0.91
C ALA A 169 -20.85 -17.06 1.02
N GLN A 170 -20.14 -16.98 -0.11
CA GLN A 170 -18.73 -16.62 -0.22
C GLN A 170 -18.44 -15.12 -0.17
N LYS A 171 -19.48 -14.26 -0.16
CA LYS A 171 -19.27 -12.82 0.03
C LYS A 171 -18.68 -12.55 1.41
N THR A 172 -17.59 -11.79 1.45
CA THR A 172 -16.95 -11.39 2.70
C THR A 172 -17.62 -10.16 3.31
N PHE A 173 -17.73 -10.15 4.63
CA PHE A 173 -18.21 -9.05 5.46
C PHE A 173 -17.17 -8.80 6.56
N ARG A 174 -17.14 -7.60 7.15
CA ARG A 174 -16.30 -7.35 8.34
C ARG A 174 -16.99 -7.93 9.57
N VAL A 175 -16.21 -8.53 10.47
CA VAL A 175 -16.67 -8.72 11.85
C VAL A 175 -16.72 -7.33 12.48
N THR A 176 -17.82 -7.01 13.17
CA THR A 176 -18.06 -5.65 13.74
C THR A 176 -18.25 -5.67 15.25
N ASP A 177 -18.54 -6.82 15.83
CA ASP A 177 -18.64 -7.07 17.26
C ASP A 177 -17.62 -8.16 17.64
N PRO A 178 -16.70 -7.91 18.61
CA PRO A 178 -15.84 -8.95 19.18
C PRO A 178 -16.60 -10.19 19.66
N ASN A 179 -17.85 -10.00 20.11
CA ASN A 179 -18.71 -11.07 20.62
C ASN A 179 -19.53 -11.78 19.52
N GLN A 180 -19.29 -11.47 18.24
CA GLN A 180 -20.01 -12.08 17.13
C GLN A 180 -19.86 -13.62 17.17
N LEU A 181 -20.99 -14.32 17.30
CA LEU A 181 -21.02 -15.78 17.24
C LEU A 181 -20.75 -16.27 15.81
N LEU A 182 -19.80 -17.19 15.69
CA LEU A 182 -19.42 -17.86 14.46
C LEU A 182 -20.12 -19.22 14.39
N GLU A 183 -20.82 -19.50 13.29
CA GLU A 183 -21.34 -20.85 13.01
C GLU A 183 -20.19 -21.76 12.55
N ALA A 184 -20.22 -23.04 12.93
CA ALA A 184 -19.29 -24.05 12.42
C ALA A 184 -19.23 -24.02 10.87
N GLY A 185 -18.00 -23.99 10.33
CA GLY A 185 -17.70 -23.82 8.91
C GLY A 185 -17.59 -22.37 8.44
N THR A 186 -17.78 -21.37 9.31
CA THR A 186 -17.57 -19.95 8.97
C THR A 186 -16.09 -19.68 8.73
N TYR A 187 -15.78 -19.14 7.56
CA TYR A 187 -14.43 -18.73 7.19
C TYR A 187 -14.12 -17.34 7.74
N LEU A 188 -12.87 -17.15 8.19
CA LEU A 188 -12.30 -15.89 8.61
C LEU A 188 -11.02 -15.57 7.81
N ARG A 189 -10.83 -14.28 7.53
CA ARG A 189 -9.56 -13.70 7.08
C ARG A 189 -9.17 -12.58 8.03
N VAL A 190 -8.10 -12.80 8.78
CA VAL A 190 -7.60 -11.91 9.82
C VAL A 190 -6.34 -11.21 9.31
N HIS A 191 -6.38 -9.89 9.14
CA HIS A 191 -5.18 -9.10 8.87
C HIS A 191 -4.55 -8.76 10.22
N VAL A 192 -3.58 -9.57 10.67
CA VAL A 192 -2.95 -9.47 12.01
C VAL A 192 -2.09 -8.21 12.13
N HIS A 193 -1.45 -7.80 11.03
CA HIS A 193 -0.70 -6.54 10.92
C HIS A 193 -1.40 -5.65 9.88
N PRO A 194 -2.47 -4.92 10.26
CA PRO A 194 -3.20 -4.06 9.33
C PRO A 194 -2.38 -2.81 8.97
N LYS A 195 -2.52 -2.28 7.75
CA LYS A 195 -1.83 -1.04 7.31
C LYS A 195 -2.16 0.12 8.26
N ARG A 196 -1.14 0.74 8.87
CA ARG A 196 -1.28 1.83 9.84
C ARG A 196 -1.08 3.21 9.22
N PHE A 197 -1.71 4.23 9.81
CA PHE A 197 -1.52 5.64 9.49
C PHE A 197 -1.32 6.47 10.78
N PRO A 198 -0.19 6.27 11.51
CA PRO A 198 0.03 6.86 12.84
C PRO A 198 -0.01 8.39 12.86
N ARG A 199 0.37 9.04 11.74
CA ARG A 199 0.31 10.49 11.60
C ARG A 199 -1.08 11.08 11.89
N CYS A 200 -2.15 10.29 11.76
CA CYS A 200 -3.50 10.71 12.14
C CYS A 200 -3.63 11.16 13.61
N TYR A 201 -2.78 10.69 14.52
CA TYR A 201 -2.78 11.11 15.93
C TYR A 201 -1.92 12.36 16.21
N GLU A 202 -1.07 12.77 15.25
CA GLU A 202 -0.17 13.93 15.36
C GLU A 202 -0.78 15.24 14.83
N ILE A 203 -1.89 15.13 14.10
CA ILE A 203 -2.52 16.25 13.38
C ILE A 203 -3.61 16.89 14.25
N ASP A 204 -3.54 18.22 14.44
CA ASP A 204 -4.75 18.98 14.72
C ASP A 204 -5.63 19.01 13.47
N TRP A 205 -6.69 18.21 13.49
CA TRP A 205 -7.62 18.11 12.36
C TRP A 205 -8.53 19.32 12.23
N LYS A 206 -8.71 20.15 13.28
CA LYS A 206 -9.55 21.35 13.18
C LYS A 206 -8.92 22.42 12.30
N SER A 207 -7.63 22.73 12.50
CA SER A 207 -6.90 23.68 11.63
C SER A 207 -6.72 23.22 10.19
N ARG A 208 -6.99 21.94 9.86
CA ARG A 208 -6.97 21.41 8.49
C ARG A 208 -8.30 21.55 7.74
N VAL A 209 -9.39 21.91 8.42
CA VAL A 209 -10.69 22.11 7.75
C VAL A 209 -10.70 23.46 7.04
N ILE A 210 -10.84 23.43 5.71
CA ILE A 210 -10.93 24.62 4.85
C ILE A 210 -12.35 25.21 4.92
N ALA A 211 -13.37 24.35 4.91
CA ALA A 211 -14.77 24.78 4.95
C ALA A 211 -15.68 23.68 5.54
N VAL A 212 -16.75 24.11 6.22
CA VAL A 212 -17.86 23.26 6.65
C VAL A 212 -19.15 23.85 6.05
N ALA A 213 -19.83 23.06 5.24
CA ALA A 213 -21.15 23.36 4.70
C ALA A 213 -22.20 22.42 5.33
N ASP A 214 -23.47 22.58 4.94
CA ASP A 214 -24.56 21.74 5.42
C ASP A 214 -24.42 20.29 4.97
N ASP A 215 -24.03 20.06 3.71
CA ASP A 215 -23.89 18.73 3.12
C ASP A 215 -22.46 18.19 3.03
N PHE A 216 -21.43 19.03 3.16
CA PHE A 216 -20.03 18.61 2.96
C PHE A 216 -19.03 19.35 3.84
N VAL A 217 -17.81 18.81 3.89
CA VAL A 217 -16.63 19.38 4.53
C VAL A 217 -15.50 19.38 3.51
N VAL A 218 -14.74 20.46 3.43
CA VAL A 218 -13.52 20.54 2.61
C VAL A 218 -12.32 20.56 3.55
N LEU A 219 -11.37 19.68 3.27
CA LEU A 219 -10.21 19.41 4.13
C LEU A 219 -8.93 19.62 3.32
N ASP A 220 -7.95 20.31 3.91
CA ASP A 220 -6.55 20.25 3.45
C ASP A 220 -5.92 18.98 4.04
N LYS A 221 -5.98 17.88 3.29
CA LYS A 221 -5.42 16.61 3.72
C LYS A 221 -3.90 16.75 3.88
N PRO A 222 -3.32 16.42 5.04
CA PRO A 222 -1.87 16.31 5.20
C PRO A 222 -1.34 15.01 4.59
N ALA A 223 -0.06 14.97 4.23
CA ALA A 223 0.59 13.77 3.71
C ALA A 223 0.66 12.63 4.75
N ALA A 224 0.99 11.42 4.27
CA ALA A 224 1.12 10.18 5.04
C ALA A 224 -0.14 9.75 5.83
N THR A 225 -1.31 10.15 5.35
CA THR A 225 -2.64 9.75 5.87
C THR A 225 -3.51 9.20 4.75
N SER A 226 -4.46 8.30 5.05
CA SER A 226 -5.46 7.89 4.06
C SER A 226 -6.69 8.79 4.08
N VAL A 227 -7.31 9.03 2.93
CA VAL A 227 -8.56 9.82 2.83
C VAL A 227 -9.73 9.13 3.52
N GLY A 228 -9.88 7.81 3.30
CA GLY A 228 -10.91 6.97 3.90
C GLY A 228 -10.33 5.65 4.39
N GLY A 229 -11.19 4.75 4.85
CA GLY A 229 -10.76 3.44 5.33
C GLY A 229 -10.06 2.60 4.25
N ALA A 230 -8.91 2.05 4.60
CA ALA A 230 -8.25 0.99 3.85
C ALA A 230 -9.05 -0.34 3.94
N THR A 231 -8.54 -1.38 3.29
CA THR A 231 -9.11 -2.74 3.39
C THR A 231 -9.13 -3.21 4.85
N ASP A 232 -7.99 -3.11 5.52
CA ASP A 232 -7.68 -3.67 6.82
C ASP A 232 -7.67 -2.64 7.96
N ASN A 233 -7.87 -1.36 7.65
CA ASN A 233 -7.91 -0.27 8.63
C ASN A 233 -8.96 0.78 8.24
N ILE A 234 -10.11 0.79 8.90
CA ILE A 234 -11.16 1.80 8.72
C ILE A 234 -11.05 2.99 9.68
N GLU A 235 -10.29 2.84 10.76
CA GLU A 235 -10.20 3.81 11.86
C GLU A 235 -9.28 4.99 11.52
N GLU A 236 -8.10 4.72 10.94
CA GLU A 236 -7.05 5.71 10.75
C GLU A 236 -7.15 6.40 9.38
N SER A 237 -8.19 7.23 9.23
CA SER A 237 -8.44 8.00 8.00
C SER A 237 -8.86 9.44 8.26
N CYS A 238 -8.61 10.31 7.27
CA CYS A 238 -9.01 11.72 7.27
C CYS A 238 -10.50 11.86 7.55
N ALA A 239 -11.34 11.04 6.90
CA ALA A 239 -12.78 11.03 7.11
C ALA A 239 -13.16 10.81 8.58
N VAL A 240 -12.63 9.76 9.22
CA VAL A 240 -12.95 9.43 10.61
C VAL A 240 -12.41 10.47 11.59
N PHE A 241 -11.16 10.91 11.43
CA PHE A 241 -10.54 11.87 12.36
C PHE A 241 -11.12 13.28 12.22
N THR A 242 -11.44 13.73 11.00
CA THR A 242 -12.14 15.01 10.78
C THR A 242 -13.55 14.96 11.39
N SER A 243 -14.25 13.83 11.28
CA SER A 243 -15.57 13.66 11.91
C SER A 243 -15.51 13.79 13.43
N ARG A 244 -14.53 13.13 14.06
CA ARG A 244 -14.26 13.23 15.51
C ARG A 244 -13.91 14.66 15.92
N ALA A 245 -13.06 15.34 15.15
CA ALA A 245 -12.65 16.71 15.42
C ALA A 245 -13.81 17.71 15.31
N LEU A 246 -14.74 17.50 14.37
CA LEU A 246 -15.95 18.30 14.21
C LEU A 246 -17.12 17.88 15.12
N GLY A 247 -16.97 16.82 15.92
CA GLY A 247 -18.02 16.33 16.82
C GLY A 247 -19.23 15.69 16.11
N LEU A 248 -19.04 15.17 14.90
CA LEU A 248 -20.10 14.53 14.12
C LEU A 248 -20.40 13.11 14.62
N GLU A 249 -21.68 12.79 14.83
CA GLU A 249 -22.13 11.45 15.26
C GLU A 249 -21.84 10.37 14.21
N THR A 250 -22.06 10.69 12.94
CA THR A 250 -21.81 9.81 11.80
C THR A 250 -20.50 10.18 11.09
N PRO A 251 -19.61 9.22 10.79
CA PRO A 251 -18.42 9.49 10.00
C PRO A 251 -18.74 10.04 8.61
N LEU A 252 -18.00 11.07 8.22
CA LEU A 252 -17.97 11.64 6.87
C LEU A 252 -17.68 10.56 5.80
N MET A 253 -18.28 10.72 4.63
CA MET A 253 -18.12 9.81 3.49
C MET A 253 -17.12 10.37 2.48
N THR A 254 -16.27 9.51 1.92
CA THR A 254 -15.32 9.91 0.87
C THR A 254 -16.01 10.09 -0.48
N THR A 255 -15.88 11.26 -1.10
CA THR A 255 -16.41 11.52 -2.48
C THR A 255 -15.36 11.24 -3.57
N HIS A 256 -14.08 11.38 -3.22
CA HIS A 256 -12.92 11.06 -4.05
C HIS A 256 -11.70 10.82 -3.15
N GLN A 257 -10.56 10.50 -3.76
CA GLN A 257 -9.31 10.25 -3.03
C GLN A 257 -8.13 10.90 -3.74
N ILE A 258 -7.13 11.28 -2.96
CA ILE A 258 -5.76 11.59 -3.39
C ILE A 258 -4.82 10.59 -2.71
N ASP A 259 -3.62 10.41 -3.27
CA ASP A 259 -2.64 9.43 -2.77
C ASP A 259 -2.27 9.69 -1.30
N ASN A 260 -1.90 8.64 -0.55
CA ASN A 260 -1.58 8.78 0.88
C ASN A 260 -0.45 9.79 1.13
N CYS A 261 0.56 9.82 0.26
CA CYS A 261 1.73 10.71 0.31
C CYS A 261 1.47 12.13 -0.24
N SER A 262 0.33 12.38 -0.88
CA SER A 262 -0.04 13.71 -1.40
C SER A 262 -0.76 14.53 -0.33
N GLU A 263 -0.65 15.86 -0.48
CA GLU A 263 -1.35 16.85 0.35
C GLU A 263 -2.49 17.51 -0.44
N GLY A 264 -3.32 18.32 0.23
CA GLY A 264 -4.24 19.25 -0.43
C GLY A 264 -5.72 18.91 -0.30
N CYS A 265 -6.53 19.63 -1.09
CA CYS A 265 -7.98 19.63 -1.02
C CYS A 265 -8.61 18.25 -1.21
N VAL A 266 -9.47 17.87 -0.28
CA VAL A 266 -10.37 16.72 -0.37
C VAL A 266 -11.77 17.14 0.09
N VAL A 267 -12.80 16.69 -0.63
CA VAL A 267 -14.21 16.93 -0.29
C VAL A 267 -14.80 15.67 0.33
N LEU A 268 -15.36 15.83 1.53
CA LEU A 268 -15.95 14.78 2.33
C LEU A 268 -17.45 15.08 2.52
N SER A 269 -18.32 14.11 2.25
CA SER A 269 -19.77 14.30 2.35
C SER A 269 -20.28 14.00 3.76
N LYS A 270 -21.23 14.80 4.24
CA LYS A 270 -21.99 14.57 5.47
C LYS A 270 -23.22 13.69 5.21
N THR A 271 -23.83 13.81 4.02
CA THR A 271 -25.02 13.07 3.61
C THR A 271 -24.70 12.00 2.55
N LYS A 272 -25.59 11.02 2.32
CA LYS A 272 -25.44 10.03 1.23
C LYS A 272 -25.84 10.63 -0.11
N GLU A 273 -26.75 11.58 -0.04
CA GLU A 273 -27.39 12.33 -1.10
C GLU A 273 -26.34 13.19 -1.82
N PHE A 274 -25.65 14.08 -1.11
CA PHE A 274 -24.54 14.86 -1.67
C PHE A 274 -23.39 13.97 -2.16
N CYS A 275 -23.09 12.87 -1.45
CA CYS A 275 -22.07 11.91 -1.89
C CYS A 275 -22.42 11.33 -3.28
N SER A 276 -23.69 10.98 -3.51
CA SER A 276 -24.17 10.51 -4.81
C SER A 276 -24.12 11.61 -5.88
N VAL A 277 -24.50 12.84 -5.54
CA VAL A 277 -24.42 14.02 -6.43
C VAL A 277 -22.98 14.28 -6.86
N PHE A 278 -22.04 14.38 -5.91
CA PHE A 278 -20.64 14.68 -6.20
C PHE A 278 -19.95 13.58 -7.03
N HIS A 279 -20.33 12.30 -6.82
CA HIS A 279 -19.92 11.21 -7.71
C HIS A 279 -20.46 11.36 -9.14
N GLY A 280 -21.63 11.98 -9.32
CA GLY A 280 -22.16 12.40 -10.63
C GLY A 280 -21.29 13.48 -11.26
N LEU A 281 -21.04 14.58 -10.55
CA LEU A 281 -20.19 15.69 -11.01
C LEU A 281 -18.79 15.21 -11.45
N ILE A 282 -18.17 14.29 -10.70
CA ILE A 282 -16.87 13.68 -11.07
C ILE A 282 -16.99 12.85 -12.36
N ARG A 283 -18.05 12.03 -12.49
CA ARG A 283 -18.29 11.16 -13.65
C ARG A 283 -18.49 11.96 -14.93
N GLU A 284 -19.16 13.10 -14.80
CA GLU A 284 -19.49 14.03 -15.89
C GLU A 284 -18.38 15.07 -16.14
N LYS A 285 -17.25 14.98 -15.42
CA LYS A 285 -16.09 15.87 -15.49
C LYS A 285 -16.38 17.34 -15.15
N GLN A 286 -17.41 17.60 -14.35
CA GLN A 286 -17.81 18.93 -13.88
C GLN A 286 -16.99 19.40 -12.65
N VAL A 287 -16.23 18.50 -12.00
CA VAL A 287 -15.29 18.86 -10.93
C VAL A 287 -13.89 19.12 -11.50
N LYS A 288 -13.48 20.39 -11.49
CA LYS A 288 -12.12 20.83 -11.82
C LYS A 288 -11.19 20.57 -10.63
N LYS A 289 -10.05 19.94 -10.90
CA LYS A 289 -9.03 19.62 -9.88
C LYS A 289 -7.67 20.10 -10.37
N VAL A 290 -7.06 20.99 -9.62
CA VAL A 290 -5.76 21.55 -9.92
C VAL A 290 -4.76 21.08 -8.89
N TYR A 291 -3.57 20.73 -9.37
CA TYR A 291 -2.45 20.27 -8.56
C TYR A 291 -1.25 21.19 -8.75
N LEU A 292 -0.39 21.25 -7.73
CA LEU A 292 0.99 21.68 -7.88
C LEU A 292 1.89 20.45 -7.74
N ALA A 293 2.84 20.29 -8.66
CA ALA A 293 3.83 19.22 -8.64
C ALA A 293 5.25 19.80 -8.74
N LEU A 294 6.15 19.37 -7.85
CA LEU A 294 7.56 19.75 -7.86
C LEU A 294 8.39 18.64 -8.53
N THR A 295 8.85 18.90 -9.75
CA THR A 295 9.58 17.97 -10.61
C THR A 295 11.08 18.30 -10.68
N THR A 296 11.89 17.29 -11.02
CA THR A 296 13.35 17.44 -11.19
C THR A 296 13.79 18.08 -12.50
N ALA A 297 12.86 18.30 -13.43
CA ALA A 297 13.10 18.82 -14.76
C ALA A 297 11.86 19.57 -15.27
N PRO A 298 12.02 20.53 -16.21
CA PRO A 298 10.91 21.32 -16.73
C PRO A 298 9.94 20.44 -17.53
N VAL A 299 8.66 20.77 -17.46
CA VAL A 299 7.59 20.10 -18.20
C VAL A 299 6.96 21.09 -19.17
N SER A 300 6.75 20.69 -20.42
CA SER A 300 6.09 21.52 -21.42
C SER A 300 4.62 21.76 -21.07
N THR A 301 4.16 23.00 -21.29
CA THR A 301 2.74 23.37 -21.15
C THR A 301 1.89 22.69 -22.22
N GLY A 302 0.65 22.33 -21.87
CA GLY A 302 -0.31 21.67 -22.76
C GLY A 302 -0.79 20.31 -22.25
N ILE A 303 -1.53 19.58 -23.10
CA ILE A 303 -2.17 18.31 -22.73
C ILE A 303 -1.18 17.15 -22.86
N ILE A 304 -0.92 16.45 -21.76
CA ILE A 304 -0.20 15.18 -21.71
C ILE A 304 -1.22 14.04 -21.72
N THR A 305 -1.17 13.22 -22.78
CA THR A 305 -2.00 12.02 -22.93
C THR A 305 -1.14 10.77 -22.82
N HIS A 306 -1.51 9.85 -21.94
CA HIS A 306 -0.93 8.53 -21.83
C HIS A 306 -2.04 7.47 -21.69
N TYR A 307 -1.69 6.22 -21.96
CA TYR A 307 -2.48 5.04 -21.64
C TYR A 307 -1.83 4.33 -20.45
N MET A 308 -2.61 3.91 -19.46
CA MET A 308 -2.11 3.24 -18.24
C MET A 308 -2.58 1.80 -18.15
N ARG A 309 -1.68 0.86 -17.77
CA ARG A 309 -2.03 -0.56 -17.57
C ARG A 309 -3.13 -0.68 -16.51
N PRO A 310 -4.18 -1.49 -16.72
CA PRO A 310 -5.32 -1.64 -15.80
C PRO A 310 -5.00 -2.55 -14.59
N VAL A 311 -3.78 -2.47 -14.05
CA VAL A 311 -3.30 -3.28 -12.91
C VAL A 311 -2.93 -2.33 -11.77
N ASN A 312 -3.51 -2.53 -10.58
CA ASN A 312 -3.27 -1.66 -9.43
C ASN A 312 -2.04 -2.08 -8.62
N ARG A 313 -0.86 -1.99 -9.24
CA ARG A 313 0.46 -2.21 -8.61
C ARG A 313 1.38 -1.03 -8.95
N ALA A 314 2.12 -0.53 -7.96
CA ALA A 314 3.12 0.51 -8.17
C ALA A 314 4.48 -0.11 -8.59
N PRO A 315 5.30 0.60 -9.38
CA PRO A 315 4.97 1.82 -10.11
C PRO A 315 3.98 1.51 -11.26
N ARG A 316 2.97 2.37 -11.43
CA ARG A 316 1.99 2.24 -12.50
C ARG A 316 2.66 2.48 -13.86
N LEU A 317 2.49 1.52 -14.76
CA LEU A 317 3.06 1.55 -16.11
C LEU A 317 2.17 2.37 -17.05
N VAL A 318 2.80 3.26 -17.82
CA VAL A 318 2.17 4.16 -18.79
C VAL A 318 2.84 4.04 -20.16
N SER A 319 2.12 4.38 -21.22
CA SER A 319 2.59 4.41 -22.61
C SER A 319 2.00 5.61 -23.34
N GLU A 320 2.75 6.23 -24.24
CA GLU A 320 2.23 7.25 -25.17
C GLU A 320 1.33 6.60 -26.24
N ASP A 321 1.68 5.39 -26.67
CA ASP A 321 0.93 4.60 -27.65
C ASP A 321 -0.40 4.07 -27.08
N HIS A 322 -1.44 4.04 -27.91
CA HIS A 322 -2.68 3.38 -27.57
C HIS A 322 -2.50 1.85 -27.50
N ILE A 323 -2.69 1.29 -26.29
CA ILE A 323 -2.69 -0.15 -26.06
C ILE A 323 -4.11 -0.60 -25.71
N ALA A 324 -4.60 -1.65 -26.38
CA ALA A 324 -5.95 -2.17 -26.15
C ALA A 324 -6.18 -2.53 -24.66
N LYS A 325 -7.37 -2.16 -24.14
CA LYS A 325 -7.79 -2.32 -22.73
C LYS A 325 -7.04 -1.44 -21.71
N TRP A 326 -6.05 -0.65 -22.11
CA TRP A 326 -5.40 0.31 -21.20
C TRP A 326 -6.28 1.55 -20.99
N HIS A 327 -6.09 2.22 -19.87
CA HIS A 327 -6.92 3.36 -19.48
C HIS A 327 -6.34 4.67 -20.00
N LEU A 328 -7.11 5.41 -20.78
CA LEU A 328 -6.80 6.79 -21.14
C LEU A 328 -6.59 7.64 -19.87
N CYS A 329 -5.45 8.33 -19.83
CA CYS A 329 -5.01 9.22 -18.78
C CYS A 329 -4.64 10.57 -19.40
N GLN A 330 -5.35 11.63 -19.04
CA GLN A 330 -5.11 12.99 -19.53
C GLN A 330 -4.93 13.96 -18.36
N MET A 331 -3.97 14.85 -18.50
CA MET A 331 -3.75 16.00 -17.64
C MET A 331 -3.20 17.15 -18.50
N GLU A 332 -3.40 18.39 -18.05
CA GLU A 332 -2.97 19.60 -18.74
C GLU A 332 -2.00 20.37 -17.85
N ILE A 333 -0.80 20.63 -18.37
CA ILE A 333 0.20 21.47 -17.71
C ILE A 333 -0.12 22.93 -18.06
N LEU A 334 -0.62 23.67 -17.08
CA LEU A 334 -1.05 25.07 -17.22
C LEU A 334 0.15 26.04 -17.16
N ASP A 335 1.15 25.70 -16.35
CA ASP A 335 2.29 26.55 -16.01
C ASP A 335 3.43 25.65 -15.49
N CYS A 336 4.68 26.04 -15.72
CA CYS A 336 5.88 25.35 -15.23
C CYS A 336 6.98 26.37 -14.93
N LYS A 337 7.27 26.58 -13.63
CA LYS A 337 8.20 27.61 -13.15
C LYS A 337 9.46 27.00 -12.56
N LYS A 338 10.63 27.52 -12.93
CA LYS A 338 11.89 27.21 -12.26
C LYS A 338 11.86 27.82 -10.86
N VAL A 339 12.12 27.01 -9.83
CA VAL A 339 12.18 27.41 -8.41
C VAL A 339 13.49 26.91 -7.80
N PRO A 340 13.98 27.49 -6.68
CA PRO A 340 15.13 26.95 -5.97
C PRO A 340 14.92 25.48 -5.57
N TRP A 341 15.99 24.68 -5.55
CA TRP A 341 15.91 23.32 -5.05
C TRP A 341 15.62 23.32 -3.53
N PRO A 342 14.72 22.46 -3.00
CA PRO A 342 14.39 22.46 -1.58
C PRO A 342 15.62 22.16 -0.69
N SER A 343 15.84 23.06 0.29
CA SER A 343 16.97 22.97 1.21
C SER A 343 16.97 21.66 2.01
N SER A 344 18.15 21.23 2.47
CA SER A 344 18.28 20.06 3.34
C SER A 344 17.46 20.21 4.63
N SER A 345 17.38 21.42 5.19
CA SER A 345 16.56 21.72 6.37
C SER A 345 15.08 21.46 6.12
N ILE A 346 14.49 22.04 5.06
CA ILE A 346 13.07 21.85 4.70
C ILE A 346 12.80 20.37 4.42
N ARG A 347 13.65 19.71 3.62
CA ARG A 347 13.48 18.27 3.33
C ARG A 347 13.53 17.40 4.60
N LYS A 348 14.36 17.76 5.58
CA LYS A 348 14.44 17.07 6.88
C LYS A 348 13.20 17.32 7.73
N VAL A 349 12.75 18.57 7.89
CA VAL A 349 11.53 18.94 8.66
C VAL A 349 10.31 18.17 8.15
N HIS A 350 10.14 18.06 6.84
CA HIS A 350 9.00 17.37 6.23
C HIS A 350 9.23 15.86 5.98
N ASN A 351 10.38 15.29 6.40
CA ASN A 351 10.75 13.89 6.19
C ASN A 351 10.69 13.43 4.70
N VAL A 352 11.08 14.30 3.78
CA VAL A 352 11.09 14.03 2.33
C VAL A 352 12.14 12.96 2.01
N ASN A 353 11.76 11.91 1.29
CA ASN A 353 12.72 10.86 0.89
C ASN A 353 13.77 11.42 -0.07
N ASP A 354 15.05 11.09 0.15
CA ASP A 354 16.13 11.58 -0.70
C ASP A 354 16.20 10.87 -2.07
N CYS A 355 15.68 9.63 -2.14
CA CYS A 355 15.51 8.81 -3.35
C CYS A 355 16.78 8.55 -4.19
N GLY A 356 17.96 8.99 -3.74
CA GLY A 356 19.24 8.83 -4.45
C GLY A 356 19.46 9.84 -5.58
N TRP A 357 18.67 10.92 -5.64
CA TRP A 357 18.81 11.94 -6.68
C TRP A 357 19.96 12.91 -6.36
N SER A 358 20.73 13.33 -7.38
CA SER A 358 21.80 14.31 -7.19
C SER A 358 21.25 15.68 -6.82
N GLN A 359 21.89 16.39 -5.90
CA GLN A 359 21.49 17.78 -5.60
C GLN A 359 21.63 18.66 -6.85
N GLN A 360 20.63 19.50 -7.08
CA GLN A 360 20.59 20.45 -8.19
C GLN A 360 20.40 21.87 -7.65
N GLU A 361 20.68 22.88 -8.46
CA GLU A 361 20.42 24.28 -8.11
C GLU A 361 18.93 24.63 -8.08
N ALA A 362 18.11 23.93 -8.87
CA ALA A 362 16.73 24.27 -9.10
C ALA A 362 15.84 23.05 -9.31
N ALA A 363 14.58 23.19 -8.89
CA ALA A 363 13.47 22.30 -9.22
C ALA A 363 12.46 23.04 -10.11
N TYR A 364 11.40 22.36 -10.54
CA TYR A 364 10.37 22.93 -11.40
C TYR A 364 8.99 22.72 -10.80
N GLU A 365 8.25 23.79 -10.58
CA GLU A 365 6.89 23.73 -10.07
C GLU A 365 5.90 23.79 -11.24
N CYS A 366 5.18 22.68 -11.45
CA CYS A 366 4.17 22.53 -12.48
C CYS A 366 2.77 22.73 -11.89
N LYS A 367 1.96 23.61 -12.49
CA LYS A 367 0.52 23.71 -12.20
C LYS A 367 -0.26 22.83 -13.17
N ILE A 368 -1.01 21.85 -12.66
CA ILE A 368 -1.59 20.76 -13.45
C ILE A 368 -3.11 20.72 -13.28
N ASN A 369 -3.86 20.77 -14.38
CA ASN A 369 -5.30 20.53 -14.43
C ASN A 369 -5.56 19.04 -14.72
N LEU A 370 -6.22 18.32 -13.80
CA LEU A 370 -6.35 16.86 -13.85
C LEU A 370 -7.65 16.42 -14.53
N LEU A 371 -7.57 16.19 -15.85
CA LEU A 371 -8.71 15.86 -16.72
C LEU A 371 -9.27 14.43 -16.54
N THR A 372 -8.45 13.50 -16.06
CA THR A 372 -8.87 12.14 -15.65
C THR A 372 -8.27 11.78 -14.29
N GLY A 373 -8.96 11.01 -13.47
CA GLY A 373 -8.44 10.55 -12.17
C GLY A 373 -8.19 9.05 -12.12
N LYS A 374 -6.97 8.59 -12.42
CA LYS A 374 -6.51 7.23 -12.13
C LYS A 374 -5.54 7.21 -10.95
N THR A 375 -5.45 6.11 -10.23
CA THR A 375 -4.52 5.92 -9.10
C THR A 375 -3.08 6.24 -9.53
N HIS A 376 -2.41 7.12 -8.78
CA HIS A 376 -1.05 7.59 -9.05
C HIS A 376 -0.86 8.25 -10.44
N GLN A 377 -1.90 8.76 -11.10
CA GLN A 377 -1.81 9.20 -12.50
C GLN A 377 -0.73 10.26 -12.75
N ILE A 378 -0.75 11.36 -11.99
CA ILE A 378 0.21 12.47 -12.17
C ILE A 378 1.65 11.96 -11.98
N ARG A 379 1.88 11.19 -10.90
CA ARG A 379 3.19 10.60 -10.56
C ARG A 379 3.73 9.70 -11.67
N ALA A 380 2.87 8.82 -12.20
CA ALA A 380 3.20 7.90 -13.28
C ALA A 380 3.45 8.62 -14.62
N GLN A 381 2.62 9.60 -14.99
CA GLN A 381 2.79 10.35 -16.24
C GLN A 381 4.05 11.23 -16.21
N LEU A 382 4.34 11.91 -15.09
CA LEU A 382 5.54 12.74 -14.93
C LEU A 382 6.83 11.90 -14.90
N ALA A 383 6.83 10.76 -14.20
CA ALA A 383 7.97 9.84 -14.25
C ALA A 383 8.15 9.18 -15.64
N GLY A 384 7.05 8.90 -16.35
CA GLY A 384 7.07 8.32 -17.70
C GLY A 384 7.73 9.22 -18.75
N ILE A 385 7.67 10.55 -18.57
CA ILE A 385 8.35 11.54 -19.43
C ILE A 385 9.74 11.97 -18.90
N GLY A 386 10.26 11.30 -17.87
CA GLY A 386 11.59 11.57 -17.30
C GLY A 386 11.65 12.75 -16.32
N THR A 387 10.51 13.29 -15.86
CA THR A 387 10.45 14.44 -14.93
C THR A 387 9.80 14.05 -13.58
N PRO A 388 10.33 13.05 -12.85
CA PRO A 388 9.69 12.53 -11.63
C PRO A 388 9.49 13.59 -10.53
N ILE A 389 8.49 13.33 -9.68
CA ILE A 389 8.16 14.18 -8.53
C ILE A 389 9.19 13.98 -7.40
N ILE A 390 9.68 15.08 -6.82
CA ILE A 390 10.65 15.06 -5.73
C ILE A 390 10.07 14.34 -4.49
N GLY A 391 10.86 13.43 -3.91
CA GLY A 391 10.48 12.63 -2.73
C GLY A 391 9.73 11.32 -3.03
N ASP A 392 9.36 11.06 -4.28
CA ASP A 392 8.55 9.90 -4.67
C ASP A 392 9.39 8.62 -4.82
N SER A 393 9.59 7.90 -3.72
CA SER A 393 10.38 6.66 -3.66
C SER A 393 9.96 5.57 -4.66
N ALA A 394 8.73 5.58 -5.15
CA ALA A 394 8.27 4.60 -6.12
C ALA A 394 8.59 5.02 -7.56
N TYR A 395 8.24 6.26 -7.93
CA TYR A 395 8.31 6.72 -9.31
C TYR A 395 9.63 7.41 -9.67
N MET A 396 10.30 8.05 -8.71
CA MET A 396 11.62 8.63 -8.91
C MET A 396 12.68 7.56 -9.14
N THR A 397 12.68 6.50 -8.33
CA THR A 397 13.64 5.38 -8.48
C THR A 397 13.42 4.63 -9.80
N ALA A 398 12.17 4.41 -10.20
CA ALA A 398 11.80 3.86 -11.51
C ALA A 398 12.28 4.75 -12.68
N ALA A 399 12.06 6.07 -12.59
CA ALA A 399 12.50 7.01 -13.63
C ALA A 399 14.03 7.10 -13.73
N MET A 400 14.74 7.12 -12.59
CA MET A 400 16.21 7.09 -12.57
C MET A 400 16.77 5.82 -13.22
N ALA A 401 16.18 4.66 -12.91
CA ALA A 401 16.57 3.39 -13.50
C ALA A 401 16.35 3.37 -15.02
N ALA A 402 15.20 3.89 -15.49
CA ALA A 402 14.93 4.06 -16.92
C ALA A 402 15.84 5.09 -17.61
N MET A 403 16.25 6.17 -16.93
CA MET A 403 17.19 7.14 -17.51
C MET A 403 18.62 6.59 -17.60
N ALA A 404 19.04 5.75 -16.66
CA ALA A 404 20.34 5.08 -16.68
C ALA A 404 20.39 3.90 -17.69
N ASN A 405 19.27 3.20 -17.87
CA ASN A 405 19.10 2.15 -18.86
C ASN A 405 17.65 2.10 -19.37
N PRO A 406 17.33 2.72 -20.52
CA PRO A 406 15.97 2.76 -21.05
C PRO A 406 15.33 1.40 -21.30
N SER A 407 16.14 0.37 -21.57
CA SER A 407 15.68 -0.97 -21.96
C SER A 407 15.05 -1.79 -20.82
N ILE A 408 15.39 -1.49 -19.55
CA ILE A 408 14.84 -2.23 -18.40
C ILE A 408 13.41 -1.81 -18.05
N ASN A 409 12.90 -0.71 -18.59
CA ASN A 409 11.49 -0.35 -18.44
C ASN A 409 10.64 -1.16 -19.44
N PRO A 410 9.79 -2.11 -19.00
CA PRO A 410 9.07 -3.02 -19.89
C PRO A 410 8.06 -2.33 -20.84
N PHE A 411 7.73 -1.06 -20.58
CA PHE A 411 6.87 -0.24 -21.44
C PHE A 411 7.48 1.13 -21.79
N GLY A 412 8.80 1.29 -21.62
CA GLY A 412 9.53 2.45 -22.10
C GLY A 412 9.60 2.51 -23.64
N LYS A 413 10.03 3.66 -24.18
CA LYS A 413 10.22 3.85 -25.63
C LYS A 413 11.24 2.87 -26.22
N GLU A 414 12.27 2.56 -25.45
CA GLU A 414 13.39 1.67 -25.80
C GLU A 414 13.26 0.28 -25.17
N ARG A 415 12.02 -0.15 -24.83
CA ARG A 415 11.74 -1.46 -24.22
C ARG A 415 12.37 -2.62 -25.01
N LEU A 416 12.85 -3.64 -24.30
CA LEU A 416 13.30 -4.88 -24.91
C LEU A 416 12.17 -5.56 -25.69
N SER A 417 12.53 -6.20 -26.81
CA SER A 417 11.66 -7.16 -27.49
C SER A 417 11.67 -8.48 -26.71
N TYR A 418 10.56 -8.81 -26.06
CA TYR A 418 10.38 -10.08 -25.35
C TYR A 418 10.09 -11.23 -26.34
N ASN A 419 10.66 -12.40 -26.07
CA ASN A 419 10.51 -13.59 -26.90
C ASN A 419 9.22 -14.36 -26.58
N SER A 420 8.64 -14.12 -25.40
CA SER A 420 7.32 -14.62 -25.00
C SER A 420 6.59 -13.64 -24.06
N GLU A 421 5.28 -13.85 -23.85
CA GLU A 421 4.53 -13.02 -22.89
C GLU A 421 4.91 -13.36 -21.43
N GLU A 422 5.36 -14.59 -21.14
CA GLU A 422 5.85 -14.96 -19.79
C GLU A 422 7.14 -14.21 -19.42
N GLU A 423 8.07 -14.05 -20.36
CA GLU A 423 9.31 -13.27 -20.16
C GLU A 423 8.98 -11.80 -19.82
N LYS A 424 8.02 -11.24 -20.54
CA LYS A 424 7.48 -9.89 -20.35
C LYS A 424 6.75 -9.73 -19.02
N GLU A 425 5.94 -10.70 -18.60
CA GLU A 425 5.31 -10.68 -17.27
C GLU A 425 6.34 -10.77 -16.15
N ALA A 426 7.35 -11.64 -16.27
CA ALA A 426 8.45 -11.72 -15.32
C ALA A 426 9.25 -10.41 -15.20
N ALA A 427 9.55 -9.75 -16.33
CA ALA A 427 10.20 -8.45 -16.34
C ALA A 427 9.36 -7.36 -15.63
N VAL A 428 8.04 -7.40 -15.77
CA VAL A 428 7.14 -6.46 -15.08
C VAL A 428 7.06 -6.73 -13.57
N GLU A 429 7.01 -7.99 -13.15
CA GLU A 429 7.04 -8.31 -11.72
C GLU A 429 8.39 -7.94 -11.09
N ALA A 430 9.51 -8.13 -11.79
CA ALA A 430 10.83 -7.66 -11.35
C ALA A 430 10.90 -6.14 -11.21
N TRP A 431 10.35 -5.39 -12.19
CA TRP A 431 10.25 -3.93 -12.14
C TRP A 431 9.40 -3.43 -10.96
N ILE A 432 8.26 -4.09 -10.70
CA ILE A 432 7.39 -3.82 -9.55
C ILE A 432 8.11 -4.15 -8.23
N ALA A 433 8.85 -5.25 -8.14
CA ALA A 433 9.61 -5.60 -6.94
C ALA A 433 10.74 -4.61 -6.65
N ALA A 434 11.44 -4.12 -7.68
CA ALA A 434 12.55 -3.18 -7.54
C ALA A 434 12.10 -1.75 -7.15
N HIS A 435 10.96 -1.29 -7.68
CA HIS A 435 10.54 0.12 -7.61
C HIS A 435 9.19 0.36 -6.93
N GLY A 436 8.44 -0.67 -6.54
CA GLY A 436 7.05 -0.54 -6.07
C GLY A 436 6.84 0.05 -4.66
N LYS A 437 7.90 0.53 -3.99
CA LYS A 437 7.84 1.00 -2.61
C LYS A 437 7.18 2.37 -2.48
N GLU A 438 5.89 2.38 -2.12
CA GLU A 438 5.13 3.61 -1.84
C GLU A 438 5.85 4.54 -0.84
N PRO A 439 5.86 5.87 -1.07
CA PRO A 439 6.36 6.83 -0.10
C PRO A 439 5.53 6.79 1.19
N LYS A 440 6.20 6.67 2.34
CA LYS A 440 5.59 6.76 3.68
C LYS A 440 5.50 8.20 4.22
N SER A 441 6.06 9.16 3.50
CA SER A 441 6.14 10.58 3.86
C SER A 441 5.62 11.46 2.72
N VAL A 442 5.76 12.78 2.84
CA VAL A 442 5.31 13.73 1.82
C VAL A 442 6.15 13.65 0.55
N ILE A 443 5.51 13.90 -0.59
CA ILE A 443 6.16 14.11 -1.89
C ILE A 443 5.87 15.53 -2.39
N GLY A 444 6.55 15.96 -3.45
CA GLY A 444 6.29 17.22 -4.14
C GLY A 444 4.96 17.22 -4.93
N LEU A 445 3.84 16.83 -4.34
CA LEU A 445 2.53 16.81 -5.00
C LEU A 445 1.41 17.22 -4.04
N GLN A 446 0.72 18.31 -4.39
CA GLN A 446 -0.40 18.86 -3.65
C GLN A 446 -1.63 19.03 -4.56
N ALA A 447 -2.81 18.60 -4.13
CA ALA A 447 -4.10 18.97 -4.71
C ALA A 447 -4.45 20.41 -4.28
N SER A 448 -3.91 21.40 -5.01
CA SER A 448 -3.87 22.79 -4.57
C SER A 448 -5.20 23.52 -4.67
N GLU A 449 -6.08 23.15 -5.59
CA GLU A 449 -7.40 23.78 -5.76
C GLU A 449 -8.43 22.78 -6.31
N ILE A 450 -9.66 22.84 -5.80
CA ILE A 450 -10.81 22.07 -6.31
C ILE A 450 -12.01 23.02 -6.50
N SER A 451 -12.71 22.87 -7.61
CA SER A 451 -13.90 23.68 -7.90
C SER A 451 -14.94 22.93 -8.73
N TRP A 452 -16.21 23.30 -8.53
CA TRP A 452 -17.38 22.74 -9.23
C TRP A 452 -18.56 23.71 -9.11
N ASP A 453 -19.53 23.57 -10.01
CA ASP A 453 -20.81 24.29 -9.94
C ASP A 453 -21.90 23.36 -9.42
N HIS A 454 -22.76 23.83 -8.52
CA HIS A 454 -23.92 23.08 -8.03
C HIS A 454 -25.07 24.01 -7.64
N GLU A 455 -26.30 23.65 -8.01
CA GLU A 455 -27.55 24.41 -7.72
C GLU A 455 -27.52 25.93 -8.05
N GLY A 456 -26.62 26.36 -8.94
CA GLY A 456 -26.44 27.76 -9.33
C GLY A 456 -25.31 28.48 -8.58
N GLU A 457 -24.67 27.84 -7.61
CA GLU A 457 -23.50 28.33 -6.89
C GLU A 457 -22.19 27.80 -7.49
N HIS A 458 -21.15 28.65 -7.48
CA HIS A 458 -19.78 28.25 -7.83
C HIS A 458 -18.98 27.99 -6.56
N HIS A 459 -18.56 26.75 -6.35
CA HIS A 459 -17.71 26.36 -5.24
C HIS A 459 -16.25 26.31 -5.68
N SER A 460 -15.35 26.98 -4.95
CA SER A 460 -13.90 26.93 -5.19
C SER A 460 -13.14 27.00 -3.88
N TYR A 461 -12.26 26.03 -3.66
CA TYR A 461 -11.48 25.87 -2.43
C TYR A 461 -10.00 25.62 -2.75
N LYS A 462 -9.12 26.16 -1.91
CA LYS A 462 -7.66 26.06 -2.06
C LYS A 462 -7.04 25.46 -0.80
N ALA A 463 -6.00 24.64 -1.02
CA ALA A 463 -5.17 24.09 0.05
C ALA A 463 -4.25 25.18 0.63
N GLY A 464 -3.60 24.86 1.77
CA GLY A 464 -2.55 25.69 2.34
C GLY A 464 -1.28 25.74 1.48
N VAL A 465 -0.24 26.41 2.00
CA VAL A 465 1.05 26.55 1.30
C VAL A 465 1.75 25.17 1.24
N PRO A 466 2.14 24.65 0.06
CA PRO A 466 2.84 23.37 -0.04
C PRO A 466 4.21 23.44 0.63
N TRP A 467 4.68 22.33 1.20
CA TRP A 467 5.90 22.27 2.02
C TRP A 467 7.17 22.87 1.36
N TRP A 468 7.30 22.78 0.03
CA TRP A 468 8.46 23.32 -0.69
C TRP A 468 8.43 24.85 -0.90
N ARG A 469 7.35 25.52 -0.46
CA ARG A 469 7.22 26.98 -0.40
C ARG A 469 7.20 27.53 1.03
N GLN A 470 7.32 26.68 2.05
CA GLN A 470 7.37 27.11 3.45
C GLN A 470 8.80 27.55 3.79
N ASP A 471 8.93 28.68 4.49
CA ASP A 471 10.22 29.13 5.00
C ASP A 471 10.66 28.24 6.16
N SER A 472 11.97 27.98 6.26
CA SER A 472 12.54 27.06 7.27
C SER A 472 12.52 27.59 8.72
N VAL A 473 11.67 28.56 9.03
CA VAL A 473 11.64 29.34 10.27
C VAL A 473 10.33 29.11 11.05
N GLU A 474 9.25 28.66 10.40
CA GLU A 474 7.96 28.45 11.07
C GLU A 474 7.82 27.10 11.80
N SER A 475 8.82 26.20 11.73
CA SER A 475 8.74 24.86 12.35
C SER A 475 9.21 24.75 13.80
N ASP A 476 9.71 25.83 14.41
CA ASP A 476 10.17 25.83 15.82
C ASP A 476 9.04 26.12 16.83
N LEU A 477 7.76 26.11 16.38
CA LEU A 477 6.58 26.44 17.20
C LEU A 477 5.35 25.53 16.95
N VAL A 478 5.52 24.19 16.99
CA VAL A 478 4.44 23.23 17.36
C VAL A 478 5.03 22.08 18.18
#